data_AF-A0A554IT29-F1
#
_entry.id   AF-A0A554IT29-F1
#
_cell.length_a   1.000
_cell.length_b   1.000
_cell.length_c   1.000
_cell.angle_alpha   90.00
_cell.angle_beta   90.00
_cell.angle_gamma   90.00
#
_symmetry.space_group_name_H-M   'P 1'
#
loop_
_entity.id
_entity.type
_entity.pdbx_description
1 polymer ?
#
loop_
_entity_poly.entity_id
_entity_poly.type
_entity_poly.pdbx_seq_one_letter_code
_entity_poly.pdbx_strand_id
1 'polypeptide(L)'
;MRRAALSPRVIFPALNSVILLYWIADYDMPSRVPLAFFVVLMGLSLATLFLTGRVGRFAELAGNAQVSLCSMLLLLLGIEAVHAVAPGMFPRQLRDYWLETNIAAMRGRTVEFLEESPYVKFKANTLVRSQGDRGNSSQFCYEWHTDALGFKNAPDLLSSGGVEVVALGDSFTEGMGVCTPDTWPAQLTRKGFPTYNLGVQGYAPTQMEGAFVRYGARMKSRAVVIGYTGTTYSREAAFFDITQAKKYHRFTGGIQSSLEAEGLEVRGQTKHLIPALYLLSKVTLRAVVRQERSRQQNAQHTGVRFGPFARYSSEILRVGNDEHMLSQIESGSPEWQSTLARFSSIAQQAKGAGTNVFLVYLPHRGEVYFSKATGEPLPENFFEKKEMKLLAQFAEWQGMHFINPFDKLVRYVQSISETTPPHEYPYLEIDAHMSPVGYEIVADEVAKALRTMQSEKGAAQ
;
A
#
# COMPACT_ATOMS: atom_id res chain seq x y z
N MET A 1 14.92 -19.91 -65.65
CA MET A 1 15.38 -19.18 -64.44
C MET A 1 14.99 -19.98 -63.20
N ARG A 2 15.92 -20.68 -62.54
CA ARG A 2 15.65 -21.29 -61.22
C ARG A 2 15.75 -20.17 -60.19
N ARG A 3 14.65 -19.82 -59.50
CA ARG A 3 14.71 -18.94 -58.33
C ARG A 3 15.60 -19.63 -57.30
N ALA A 4 16.73 -19.02 -56.96
CA ALA A 4 17.56 -19.50 -55.87
C ALA A 4 16.71 -19.41 -54.59
N ALA A 5 16.36 -20.55 -53.99
CA ALA A 5 15.70 -20.56 -52.70
C ALA A 5 16.61 -19.87 -51.69
N LEU A 6 16.06 -18.94 -50.92
CA LEU A 6 16.80 -18.28 -49.84
C LEU A 6 17.30 -19.35 -48.86
N SER A 7 18.59 -19.32 -48.55
CA SER A 7 19.17 -20.26 -47.59
C SER A 7 18.55 -20.05 -46.21
N PRO A 8 18.28 -21.11 -45.43
CA PRO A 8 17.92 -21.00 -44.02
C PRO A 8 18.84 -20.07 -43.21
N ARG A 9 20.12 -20.00 -43.61
CA ARG A 9 21.13 -19.12 -43.00
C ARG A 9 20.85 -17.63 -43.18
N VAL A 10 20.01 -17.26 -44.14
CA VAL A 10 19.57 -15.88 -44.39
C VAL A 10 18.18 -15.66 -43.78
N ILE A 11 17.28 -16.62 -43.92
CA ILE A 11 15.88 -16.49 -43.48
C ILE A 11 15.78 -16.34 -41.96
N PHE A 12 16.39 -17.25 -41.19
CA PHE A 12 16.20 -17.28 -39.74
C PHE A 12 16.81 -16.08 -39.00
N PRO A 13 18.06 -15.65 -39.27
CA PRO A 13 18.58 -14.46 -38.60
C PRO A 13 17.80 -13.19 -38.99
N ALA A 14 17.31 -13.08 -40.24
CA ALA A 14 16.46 -11.96 -40.64
C ALA A 14 15.14 -11.94 -39.86
N LEU A 15 14.47 -13.10 -39.74
CA LEU A 15 13.24 -13.22 -38.95
C LEU A 15 13.49 -12.89 -37.47
N ASN A 16 14.59 -13.40 -36.89
CA ASN A 16 14.98 -13.10 -35.51
C ASN A 16 15.20 -11.59 -35.31
N SER A 17 15.90 -10.93 -36.24
CA SER A 17 16.11 -9.48 -36.20
C SER A 17 14.81 -8.70 -36.23
N VAL A 18 13.82 -9.12 -37.03
CA VAL A 18 12.50 -8.47 -37.08
C VAL A 18 11.75 -8.61 -35.75
N ILE A 19 11.70 -9.82 -35.19
CA ILE A 19 11.01 -10.07 -33.90
C ILE A 19 11.68 -9.28 -32.76
N LEU A 20 13.02 -9.31 -32.71
CA LEU A 20 13.77 -8.59 -31.68
C LEU A 20 13.65 -7.07 -31.84
N LEU A 21 13.67 -6.56 -33.08
CA LEU A 21 13.44 -5.14 -33.35
C LEU A 21 12.05 -4.70 -32.89
N TYR A 22 11.02 -5.52 -33.10
CA TYR A 22 9.68 -5.27 -32.57
C TYR A 22 9.69 -5.13 -31.04
N TRP A 23 10.26 -6.09 -30.30
CA TRP A 23 10.35 -6.01 -28.84
C TRP A 23 11.23 -4.85 -28.33
N ILE A 24 12.27 -4.47 -29.07
CA ILE A 24 13.12 -3.30 -28.74
C ILE A 24 12.34 -1.99 -28.97
N ALA A 25 11.64 -1.89 -30.10
CA ALA A 25 10.88 -0.69 -30.48
C ALA A 25 9.66 -0.47 -29.56
N ASP A 26 9.03 -1.55 -29.11
CA ASP A 26 7.89 -1.52 -28.19
C ASP A 26 8.30 -1.81 -26.73
N TYR A 27 9.56 -1.57 -26.37
CA TYR A 27 10.07 -1.82 -25.03
C TYR A 27 9.55 -0.79 -24.02
N ASP A 28 8.86 -1.26 -22.97
CA ASP A 28 8.14 -0.42 -22.01
C ASP A 28 8.64 -0.55 -20.56
N MET A 29 9.73 -1.28 -20.33
CA MET A 29 10.27 -1.47 -18.97
C MET A 29 11.28 -0.39 -18.55
N PRO A 30 11.27 0.02 -17.27
CA PRO A 30 12.32 0.87 -16.70
C PRO A 30 13.70 0.20 -16.62
N SER A 31 13.75 -1.13 -16.43
CA SER A 31 15.02 -1.87 -16.36
C SER A 31 15.69 -1.89 -17.72
N ARG A 32 16.99 -1.63 -17.82
CA ARG A 32 17.75 -1.75 -19.08
C ARG A 32 18.27 -3.17 -19.34
N VAL A 33 18.13 -4.10 -18.38
CA VAL A 33 18.71 -5.44 -18.47
C VAL A 33 18.08 -6.27 -19.59
N PRO A 34 16.74 -6.43 -19.67
CA PRO A 34 16.13 -7.16 -20.80
C PRO A 34 16.32 -6.45 -22.15
N LEU A 35 16.30 -5.12 -22.19
CA LEU A 35 16.63 -4.36 -23.40
C LEU A 35 18.04 -4.68 -23.92
N ALA A 36 19.04 -4.62 -23.05
CA ALA A 36 20.42 -4.94 -23.42
C ALA A 36 20.54 -6.39 -23.94
N PHE A 37 19.82 -7.33 -23.31
CA PHE A 37 19.74 -8.71 -23.78
C PHE A 37 19.16 -8.80 -25.20
N PHE A 38 18.06 -8.12 -25.49
CA PHE A 38 17.47 -8.09 -26.85
C PHE A 38 18.40 -7.45 -27.88
N VAL A 39 19.07 -6.35 -27.54
CA VAL A 39 20.04 -5.68 -28.42
C VAL A 39 21.21 -6.60 -28.76
N VAL A 40 21.73 -7.35 -27.78
CA VAL A 40 22.80 -8.33 -28.00
C VAL A 40 22.34 -9.45 -28.93
N LEU A 41 21.16 -10.04 -28.69
CA LEU A 41 20.60 -11.07 -29.57
C LEU A 41 20.36 -10.57 -31.00
N MET A 42 19.92 -9.30 -31.15
CA MET A 42 19.72 -8.68 -32.44
C MET A 42 21.06 -8.48 -33.15
N GLY A 43 22.08 -8.00 -32.44
CA GLY A 43 23.44 -7.87 -32.96
C GLY A 43 24.03 -9.20 -33.44
N LEU A 44 23.84 -10.29 -32.69
CA LEU A 44 24.26 -11.64 -33.08
C LEU A 44 23.53 -12.14 -34.34
N SER A 45 22.23 -11.83 -34.47
CA SER A 45 21.43 -12.19 -35.64
C SER A 45 21.89 -11.44 -36.89
N LEU A 46 22.13 -10.13 -36.77
CA LEU A 46 22.68 -9.30 -37.85
C LEU A 46 24.10 -9.73 -38.23
N ALA A 47 24.97 -9.99 -37.25
CA ALA A 47 26.32 -10.49 -37.49
C ALA A 47 26.30 -11.82 -38.28
N THR A 48 25.34 -12.70 -38.00
CA THR A 48 25.18 -13.96 -38.73
C THR A 48 24.81 -13.72 -40.21
N LEU A 49 24.02 -12.69 -40.53
CA LEU A 49 23.71 -12.30 -41.92
C LEU A 49 24.97 -11.90 -42.70
N PHE A 50 25.94 -11.23 -42.08
CA PHE A 50 27.20 -10.89 -42.74
C PHE A 50 28.11 -12.10 -42.98
N LEU A 51 27.86 -13.22 -42.29
CA LEU A 51 28.62 -14.46 -42.41
C LEU A 51 28.02 -15.44 -43.44
N THR A 52 26.82 -15.19 -43.96
CA THR A 52 26.10 -16.14 -44.85
C THR A 52 26.79 -16.40 -46.18
N GLY A 53 27.73 -15.53 -46.59
CA GLY A 53 28.57 -15.73 -47.77
C GLY A 53 29.87 -16.51 -47.55
N ARG A 54 30.18 -16.88 -46.29
CA ARG A 54 31.41 -17.62 -45.96
C ARG A 54 31.13 -19.11 -45.81
N VAL A 55 31.98 -19.93 -46.41
CA VAL A 55 31.94 -21.39 -46.27
C VAL A 55 32.86 -21.79 -45.12
N GLY A 56 32.31 -22.47 -44.11
CA GLY A 56 33.09 -22.99 -42.98
C GLY A 56 32.21 -23.49 -41.83
N ARG A 57 32.77 -24.36 -40.97
CA ARG A 57 32.07 -24.96 -39.81
C ARG A 57 31.44 -23.91 -38.89
N PHE A 58 32.09 -22.75 -38.73
CA PHE A 58 31.56 -21.66 -37.91
C PHE A 58 30.25 -21.07 -38.46
N ALA A 59 30.17 -20.84 -39.78
CA ALA A 59 28.96 -20.31 -40.41
C ALA A 59 27.78 -21.30 -40.34
N GLU A 60 28.08 -22.60 -40.35
CA GLU A 60 27.09 -23.65 -40.14
C GLU A 60 26.57 -23.67 -38.69
N LEU A 61 27.47 -23.63 -37.70
CA LEU A 61 27.10 -23.54 -36.29
C LEU A 61 26.28 -22.28 -35.99
N ALA A 62 26.69 -21.13 -36.54
CA ALA A 62 25.94 -19.88 -36.40
C ALA A 62 24.54 -19.99 -37.03
N GLY A 63 24.43 -20.58 -38.22
CA GLY A 63 23.14 -20.85 -38.86
C GLY A 63 22.23 -21.72 -38.00
N ASN A 64 22.74 -22.82 -37.44
CA ASN A 64 21.97 -23.71 -36.57
C ASN A 64 21.53 -23.01 -35.28
N ALA A 65 22.40 -22.20 -34.67
CA ALA A 65 22.05 -21.40 -33.50
C ALA A 65 20.89 -20.42 -33.78
N GLN A 66 20.83 -19.85 -34.99
CA GLN A 66 19.74 -18.96 -35.41
C GLN A 66 18.41 -19.69 -35.60
N VAL A 67 18.42 -20.95 -36.04
CA VAL A 67 17.20 -21.80 -36.09
C VAL A 67 16.65 -22.02 -34.68
N SER A 68 17.53 -22.36 -33.73
CA SER A 68 17.14 -22.58 -32.33
C SER A 68 16.61 -21.29 -31.69
N LEU A 69 17.29 -20.16 -31.91
CA LEU A 69 16.81 -18.86 -31.45
C LEU A 69 15.44 -18.53 -32.05
N CYS A 70 15.26 -18.75 -33.36
CA CYS A 70 13.98 -18.49 -34.03
C CYS A 70 12.84 -19.32 -33.45
N SER A 71 13.08 -20.61 -33.20
CA SER A 71 12.09 -21.50 -32.61
C SER A 71 11.67 -21.02 -31.21
N MET A 72 12.62 -20.56 -30.40
CA MET A 72 12.35 -19.98 -29.09
C MET A 72 11.56 -18.66 -29.19
N LEU A 73 11.94 -17.76 -30.09
CA LEU A 73 11.25 -16.48 -30.30
C LEU A 73 9.80 -16.69 -30.77
N LEU A 74 9.58 -17.64 -31.70
CA LEU A 74 8.25 -18.00 -32.17
C LEU A 74 7.40 -18.64 -31.08
N LEU A 75 8.00 -19.49 -30.23
CA LEU A 75 7.30 -20.03 -29.05
C LEU A 75 6.85 -18.90 -28.12
N LEU A 76 7.73 -17.95 -27.82
CA LEU A 76 7.43 -16.82 -26.95
C LEU A 76 6.30 -15.96 -27.53
N LEU A 77 6.36 -15.60 -28.81
CA LEU A 77 5.25 -14.93 -29.51
C LEU A 77 3.96 -15.75 -29.49
N GLY A 78 4.05 -17.07 -29.62
CA GLY A 78 2.91 -17.97 -29.50
C GLY A 78 2.27 -17.91 -28.12
N ILE A 79 3.07 -17.88 -27.05
CA ILE A 79 2.58 -17.70 -25.67
C ILE A 79 1.94 -16.32 -25.52
N GLU A 80 2.53 -15.27 -26.11
CA GLU A 80 1.93 -13.92 -26.11
C GLU A 80 0.59 -13.87 -26.82
N ALA A 81 0.46 -14.56 -27.96
CA ALA A 81 -0.81 -14.69 -28.67
C ALA A 81 -1.86 -15.45 -27.84
N VAL A 82 -1.47 -16.54 -27.16
CA VAL A 82 -2.37 -17.28 -26.25
C VAL A 82 -2.81 -16.39 -25.09
N HIS A 83 -1.93 -15.58 -24.52
CA HIS A 83 -2.30 -14.62 -23.47
C HIS A 83 -3.26 -13.55 -23.96
N ALA A 84 -3.07 -13.04 -25.17
CA ALA A 84 -3.98 -12.05 -25.76
C ALA A 84 -5.40 -12.59 -25.96
N VAL A 85 -5.56 -13.89 -26.24
CA VAL A 85 -6.87 -14.53 -26.49
C VAL A 85 -7.47 -15.16 -25.23
N ALA A 86 -6.63 -15.70 -24.34
CA ALA A 86 -7.03 -16.48 -23.18
C ALA A 86 -6.12 -16.18 -21.96
N PRO A 87 -6.13 -14.94 -21.43
CA PRO A 87 -5.25 -14.55 -20.33
C PRO A 87 -5.47 -15.43 -19.09
N GLY A 88 -6.71 -15.90 -18.86
CA GLY A 88 -7.05 -16.80 -17.75
C GLY A 88 -6.28 -18.13 -17.70
N MET A 89 -5.63 -18.56 -18.81
CA MET A 89 -4.76 -19.74 -18.81
C MET A 89 -3.46 -19.54 -18.02
N PHE A 90 -3.08 -18.29 -17.76
CA PHE A 90 -1.83 -17.97 -17.07
C PHE A 90 -2.07 -17.78 -15.57
N PRO A 91 -1.13 -18.28 -14.73
CA PRO A 91 -1.18 -18.04 -13.30
C PRO A 91 -1.30 -16.55 -12.99
N ARG A 92 -2.14 -16.21 -12.01
CA ARG A 92 -2.39 -14.83 -11.60
C ARG A 92 -1.09 -14.08 -11.30
N GLN A 93 -0.12 -14.75 -10.67
CA GLN A 93 1.17 -14.17 -10.34
C GLN A 93 1.89 -13.62 -11.56
N LEU A 94 1.83 -14.30 -12.72
CA LEU A 94 2.44 -13.84 -13.97
C LEU A 94 1.60 -12.72 -14.60
N ARG A 95 0.28 -12.89 -14.62
CA ARG A 95 -0.64 -11.87 -15.15
C ARG A 95 -0.51 -10.52 -14.44
N ASP A 96 -0.24 -10.53 -13.14
CA ASP A 96 -0.03 -9.29 -12.40
C ASP A 96 1.18 -8.47 -12.91
N TYR A 97 2.14 -9.09 -13.63
CA TYR A 97 3.28 -8.42 -14.30
C TYR A 97 3.09 -8.27 -15.82
N TRP A 98 2.06 -8.88 -16.38
CA TRP A 98 1.79 -8.86 -17.81
C TRP A 98 0.62 -7.92 -18.08
N LEU A 99 0.94 -6.76 -18.65
CA LEU A 99 0.05 -5.61 -18.79
C LEU A 99 -1.26 -5.99 -19.50
N GLU A 100 -2.37 -6.09 -18.74
CA GLU A 100 -3.72 -6.09 -19.31
C GLU A 100 -4.24 -4.64 -19.48
N THR A 101 -3.68 -3.65 -18.76
CA THR A 101 -4.17 -2.25 -18.78
C THR A 101 -3.07 -1.22 -18.54
N ASN A 102 -2.95 -0.20 -19.40
CA ASN A 102 -1.97 0.89 -19.25
C ASN A 102 -2.08 1.55 -17.86
N ILE A 103 -1.08 1.34 -16.99
CA ILE A 103 -1.05 1.84 -15.62
C ILE A 103 -1.21 3.36 -15.56
N ALA A 104 -0.59 4.12 -16.48
CA ALA A 104 -0.76 5.57 -16.53
C ALA A 104 -2.21 5.95 -16.87
N ALA A 105 -2.87 5.17 -17.74
CA ALA A 105 -4.29 5.33 -18.01
C ALA A 105 -5.16 4.94 -16.81
N MET A 106 -4.77 3.94 -16.02
CA MET A 106 -5.43 3.59 -14.76
C MET A 106 -5.27 4.69 -13.69
N ARG A 107 -4.07 5.29 -13.55
CA ARG A 107 -3.83 6.44 -12.65
C ARG A 107 -4.73 7.63 -12.97
N GLY A 108 -4.80 7.98 -14.26
CA GLY A 108 -5.69 9.03 -14.74
C GLY A 108 -7.18 8.70 -14.54
N ARG A 109 -7.53 7.44 -14.25
CA ARG A 109 -8.89 7.01 -13.95
C ARG A 109 -9.20 6.96 -12.46
N THR A 110 -8.22 6.77 -11.58
CA THR A 110 -8.47 6.51 -10.14
C THR A 110 -8.16 7.67 -9.20
N VAL A 111 -7.23 8.56 -9.56
CA VAL A 111 -6.77 9.65 -8.69
C VAL A 111 -7.05 11.01 -9.34
N GLU A 112 -7.40 12.00 -8.53
CA GLU A 112 -7.47 13.40 -8.92
C GLU A 112 -6.52 14.25 -8.07
N PHE A 113 -5.88 15.22 -8.72
CA PHE A 113 -5.02 16.21 -8.10
C PHE A 113 -5.79 17.50 -7.86
N LEU A 114 -5.56 18.12 -6.72
CA LEU A 114 -6.23 19.31 -6.25
C LEU A 114 -5.22 20.43 -6.07
N GLU A 115 -5.65 21.66 -6.32
CA GLU A 115 -4.80 22.83 -6.11
C GLU A 115 -4.50 23.11 -4.63
N GLU A 116 -5.43 22.72 -3.76
CA GLU A 116 -5.40 22.90 -2.32
C GLU A 116 -5.36 21.55 -1.60
N SER A 117 -4.95 21.56 -0.33
CA SER A 117 -4.94 20.36 0.52
C SER A 117 -6.32 19.68 0.51
N PRO A 118 -6.41 18.34 0.34
CA PRO A 118 -5.36 17.33 0.51
C PRO A 118 -4.40 17.12 -0.69
N TYR A 119 -4.49 17.96 -1.72
CA TYR A 119 -3.69 17.94 -2.97
C TYR A 119 -3.86 16.71 -3.86
N VAL A 120 -4.25 15.58 -3.30
CA VAL A 120 -4.50 14.33 -4.01
C VAL A 120 -5.58 13.55 -3.27
N LYS A 121 -6.51 12.95 -4.03
CA LYS A 121 -7.48 11.97 -3.51
C LYS A 121 -7.95 11.03 -4.62
N PHE A 122 -8.70 9.99 -4.27
CA PHE A 122 -9.34 9.17 -5.29
C PHE A 122 -10.51 9.90 -5.96
N LYS A 123 -10.75 9.59 -7.23
CA LYS A 123 -11.91 10.08 -7.97
C LYS A 123 -13.20 9.51 -7.41
N ALA A 124 -14.29 10.24 -7.58
CA ALA A 124 -15.63 9.79 -7.19
C ALA A 124 -16.06 8.54 -7.96
N ASN A 125 -16.89 7.70 -7.34
CA ASN A 125 -17.57 6.55 -7.95
C ASN A 125 -16.65 5.62 -8.76
N THR A 126 -15.44 5.40 -8.27
CA THR A 126 -14.38 4.67 -8.98
C THR A 126 -13.97 3.43 -8.22
N LEU A 127 -13.74 2.32 -8.95
CA LEU A 127 -13.11 1.13 -8.40
C LEU A 127 -11.62 1.41 -8.17
N VAL A 128 -11.22 1.37 -6.90
CA VAL A 128 -9.83 1.50 -6.47
C VAL A 128 -9.28 0.12 -6.15
N ARG A 129 -8.01 -0.11 -6.50
CA ARG A 129 -7.29 -1.33 -6.20
C ARG A 129 -6.00 -1.03 -5.45
N SER A 130 -5.84 -1.61 -4.25
CA SER A 130 -4.59 -1.57 -3.50
C SER A 130 -3.48 -2.28 -4.26
N GLN A 131 -2.27 -1.75 -4.14
CA GLN A 131 -1.07 -2.28 -4.79
C GLN A 131 -0.26 -3.17 -3.83
N GLY A 132 0.65 -3.95 -4.39
CA GLY A 132 1.48 -4.91 -3.67
C GLY A 132 0.83 -6.29 -3.48
N ASP A 133 1.64 -7.29 -3.15
CA ASP A 133 1.17 -8.62 -2.77
C ASP A 133 1.07 -8.69 -1.24
N ARG A 134 -0.15 -8.70 -0.74
CA ARG A 134 -0.52 -8.65 0.68
C ARG A 134 -1.32 -9.89 1.08
N GLY A 135 -1.22 -10.97 0.31
CA GLY A 135 -1.96 -12.22 0.51
C GLY A 135 -3.03 -12.50 -0.54
N ASN A 136 -3.79 -13.56 -0.33
CA ASN A 136 -4.93 -13.90 -1.19
C ASN A 136 -6.18 -13.05 -0.83
N SER A 137 -7.28 -13.24 -1.56
CA SER A 137 -8.52 -12.48 -1.36
C SER A 137 -9.26 -12.77 -0.04
N SER A 138 -8.93 -13.86 0.66
CA SER A 138 -9.46 -14.10 2.02
C SER A 138 -8.58 -13.47 3.10
N GLN A 139 -7.36 -13.03 2.76
CA GLN A 139 -6.41 -12.40 3.68
C GLN A 139 -6.39 -10.87 3.54
N PHE A 140 -6.77 -10.33 2.37
CA PHE A 140 -6.72 -8.90 2.09
C PHE A 140 -7.79 -8.50 1.07
N CYS A 141 -8.56 -7.45 1.38
CA CYS A 141 -9.51 -6.85 0.45
C CYS A 141 -8.79 -5.87 -0.48
N TYR A 142 -8.50 -6.32 -1.70
CA TYR A 142 -7.72 -5.54 -2.67
C TYR A 142 -8.50 -4.43 -3.35
N GLU A 143 -9.82 -4.54 -3.42
CA GLU A 143 -10.66 -3.70 -4.26
C GLU A 143 -11.80 -3.10 -3.46
N TRP A 144 -12.10 -1.84 -3.72
CA TRP A 144 -13.23 -1.14 -3.12
C TRP A 144 -13.70 -0.02 -4.05
N HIS A 145 -14.96 0.37 -3.90
CA HIS A 145 -15.50 1.53 -4.60
C HIS A 145 -15.39 2.77 -3.72
N THR A 146 -15.06 3.88 -4.34
CA THR A 146 -15.24 5.20 -3.75
C THR A 146 -16.68 5.67 -3.92
N ASP A 147 -17.14 6.49 -2.98
CA ASP A 147 -18.42 7.17 -3.06
C ASP A 147 -18.38 8.40 -3.97
N ALA A 148 -19.47 9.19 -3.96
CA ALA A 148 -19.60 10.41 -4.76
C ALA A 148 -18.58 11.52 -4.43
N LEU A 149 -17.92 11.46 -3.27
CA LEU A 149 -16.85 12.39 -2.90
C LEU A 149 -15.46 11.75 -3.01
N GLY A 150 -15.35 10.52 -3.51
CA GLY A 150 -14.07 9.84 -3.72
C GLY A 150 -13.49 9.16 -2.48
N PHE A 151 -14.30 8.83 -1.48
CA PHE A 151 -13.85 8.17 -0.25
C PHE A 151 -14.45 6.77 -0.08
N LYS A 152 -13.80 5.92 0.71
CA LYS A 152 -14.22 4.54 0.96
C LYS A 152 -15.35 4.49 2.01
N ASN A 153 -16.58 4.73 1.56
CA ASN A 153 -17.79 4.70 2.39
C ASN A 153 -18.86 3.76 1.80
N ALA A 154 -19.86 3.43 2.62
CA ALA A 154 -21.08 2.79 2.10
C ALA A 154 -21.81 3.76 1.16
N PRO A 155 -22.36 3.27 0.02
CA PRO A 155 -22.93 4.13 -1.02
C PRO A 155 -24.06 5.03 -0.55
N ASP A 156 -24.87 4.55 0.41
CA ASP A 156 -26.09 5.24 0.83
C ASP A 156 -25.91 6.16 2.05
N LEU A 157 -24.68 6.27 2.58
CA LEU A 157 -24.42 6.97 3.85
C LEU A 157 -24.77 8.47 3.79
N LEU A 158 -24.50 9.14 2.66
CA LEU A 158 -24.86 10.55 2.50
C LEU A 158 -26.36 10.76 2.32
N SER A 159 -27.08 9.75 1.82
CA SER A 159 -28.53 9.80 1.63
C SER A 159 -29.34 9.37 2.85
N SER A 160 -28.73 8.70 3.84
CA SER A 160 -29.45 7.99 4.92
C SER A 160 -29.84 8.85 6.15
N GLY A 161 -29.85 10.18 6.06
CA GLY A 161 -30.31 11.04 7.16
C GLY A 161 -29.23 11.80 7.92
N GLY A 162 -28.02 11.92 7.36
CA GLY A 162 -26.96 12.81 7.86
C GLY A 162 -25.75 12.09 8.47
N VAL A 163 -24.69 12.86 8.65
CA VAL A 163 -23.40 12.39 9.19
C VAL A 163 -23.26 12.87 10.63
N GLU A 164 -23.20 11.94 11.59
CA GLU A 164 -22.98 12.28 12.99
C GLU A 164 -21.49 12.40 13.34
N VAL A 165 -20.64 11.64 12.66
CA VAL A 165 -19.21 11.57 12.92
C VAL A 165 -18.43 11.70 11.63
N VAL A 166 -17.40 12.53 11.62
CA VAL A 166 -16.41 12.58 10.53
C VAL A 166 -15.14 11.90 11.01
N ALA A 167 -14.67 10.88 10.29
CA ALA A 167 -13.42 10.19 10.57
C ALA A 167 -12.31 10.70 9.63
N LEU A 168 -11.17 11.10 10.20
CA LEU A 168 -9.98 11.58 9.49
C LEU A 168 -8.82 10.66 9.80
N GLY A 169 -7.93 10.41 8.83
CA GLY A 169 -6.73 9.64 9.10
C GLY A 169 -6.06 9.15 7.82
N ASP A 170 -5.18 8.16 7.98
CA ASP A 170 -4.44 7.56 6.89
C ASP A 170 -5.01 6.20 6.45
N SER A 171 -4.16 5.26 6.05
CA SER A 171 -4.57 3.92 5.61
C SER A 171 -5.27 3.11 6.70
N PHE A 172 -4.99 3.36 7.98
CA PHE A 172 -5.73 2.69 9.05
C PHE A 172 -7.16 3.21 9.17
N THR A 173 -7.39 4.50 8.91
CA THR A 173 -8.74 5.07 8.94
C THR A 173 -9.52 4.81 7.66
N GLU A 174 -8.85 4.86 6.50
CA GLU A 174 -9.42 4.36 5.24
C GLU A 174 -9.90 2.91 5.40
N GLY A 175 -9.16 2.10 6.16
CA GLY A 175 -9.41 0.67 6.30
C GLY A 175 -8.75 -0.13 5.19
N MET A 176 -7.48 0.17 4.89
CA MET A 176 -6.68 -0.57 3.93
C MET A 176 -6.62 -2.06 4.35
N GLY A 177 -6.88 -2.94 3.40
CA GLY A 177 -6.80 -4.39 3.60
C GLY A 177 -8.06 -5.07 4.09
N VAL A 178 -9.08 -4.32 4.50
CA VAL A 178 -10.42 -4.86 4.77
C VAL A 178 -11.45 -4.28 3.82
N CYS A 179 -12.59 -4.94 3.65
CA CYS A 179 -13.64 -4.41 2.79
C CYS A 179 -14.39 -3.27 3.47
N THR A 180 -15.08 -2.42 2.70
CA THR A 180 -15.73 -1.20 3.22
C THR A 180 -16.59 -1.43 4.48
N PRO A 181 -17.42 -2.49 4.57
CA PRO A 181 -18.20 -2.75 5.77
C PRO A 181 -17.33 -3.03 7.01
N ASP A 182 -16.12 -3.53 6.86
CA ASP A 182 -15.29 -4.00 7.98
C ASP A 182 -14.35 -2.91 8.52
N THR A 183 -14.32 -1.75 7.89
CA THR A 183 -13.56 -0.59 8.36
C THR A 183 -14.12 -0.08 9.70
N TRP A 184 -13.27 0.45 10.59
CA TRP A 184 -13.76 0.96 11.88
C TRP A 184 -14.82 2.08 11.75
N PRO A 185 -14.78 2.98 10.74
CA PRO A 185 -15.88 3.95 10.53
C PRO A 185 -17.20 3.28 10.14
N ALA A 186 -17.16 2.23 9.30
CA ALA A 186 -18.37 1.48 8.94
C ALA A 186 -18.91 0.65 10.12
N GLN A 187 -18.03 0.05 10.92
CA GLN A 187 -18.39 -0.60 12.18
C GLN A 187 -19.04 0.38 13.16
N LEU A 188 -18.52 1.61 13.26
CA LEU A 188 -19.07 2.67 14.11
C LEU A 188 -20.48 3.09 13.65
N THR A 189 -20.70 3.16 12.33
CA THR A 189 -22.03 3.37 11.73
C THR A 189 -23.01 2.29 12.17
N ARG A 190 -22.63 1.00 12.12
CA ARG A 190 -23.47 -0.10 12.62
C ARG A 190 -23.79 -0.01 14.11
N LYS A 191 -22.94 0.64 14.89
CA LYS A 191 -23.12 0.86 16.34
C LYS A 191 -24.00 2.07 16.68
N GLY A 192 -24.64 2.67 15.66
CA GLY A 192 -25.61 3.76 15.82
C GLY A 192 -25.04 5.16 15.63
N PHE A 193 -23.82 5.28 15.07
CA PHE A 193 -23.16 6.56 14.84
C PHE A 193 -22.80 6.71 13.36
N PRO A 194 -23.71 7.23 12.50
CA PRO A 194 -23.43 7.43 11.08
C PRO A 194 -22.12 8.18 10.86
N THR A 195 -21.09 7.46 10.38
CA THR A 195 -19.71 7.93 10.34
C THR A 195 -19.21 8.01 8.92
N TYR A 196 -18.86 9.22 8.48
CA TYR A 196 -18.29 9.46 7.17
C TYR A 196 -16.76 9.39 7.21
N ASN A 197 -16.20 8.44 6.48
CA ASN A 197 -14.76 8.22 6.39
C ASN A 197 -14.12 9.16 5.36
N LEU A 198 -13.25 10.05 5.82
CA LEU A 198 -12.39 10.90 5.00
C LEU A 198 -10.92 10.44 5.05
N GLY A 199 -10.64 9.29 5.66
CA GLY A 199 -9.31 8.69 5.67
C GLY A 199 -8.89 8.23 4.29
N VAL A 200 -7.61 8.45 3.97
CA VAL A 200 -7.01 8.00 2.70
C VAL A 200 -5.62 7.46 2.95
N GLN A 201 -5.32 6.33 2.32
CA GLN A 201 -4.05 5.65 2.44
C GLN A 201 -2.86 6.56 2.15
N GLY A 202 -1.98 6.71 3.15
CA GLY A 202 -0.77 7.51 3.04
C GLY A 202 -0.93 8.99 3.38
N TYR A 203 -2.11 9.46 3.78
CA TYR A 203 -2.27 10.85 4.21
C TYR A 203 -1.33 11.23 5.36
N ALA A 204 -0.75 12.42 5.25
CA ALA A 204 -0.10 13.13 6.35
C ALA A 204 -1.12 14.03 7.09
N PRO A 205 -0.83 14.47 8.33
CA PRO A 205 -1.68 15.40 9.08
C PRO A 205 -2.12 16.65 8.30
N THR A 206 -1.26 17.22 7.45
CA THR A 206 -1.59 18.36 6.58
C THR A 206 -2.69 18.00 5.56
N GLN A 207 -2.70 16.77 5.07
CA GLN A 207 -3.75 16.29 4.16
C GLN A 207 -5.04 15.95 4.93
N MET A 208 -4.93 15.44 6.15
CA MET A 208 -6.09 15.22 7.02
C MET A 208 -6.81 16.55 7.32
N GLU A 209 -6.06 17.62 7.62
CA GLU A 209 -6.61 18.98 7.76
C GLU A 209 -7.30 19.43 6.48
N GLY A 210 -6.66 19.30 5.33
CA GLY A 210 -7.25 19.68 4.04
C GLY A 210 -8.55 18.94 3.72
N ALA A 211 -8.59 17.63 3.99
CA ALA A 211 -9.80 16.83 3.84
C ALA A 211 -10.92 17.30 4.79
N PHE A 212 -10.59 17.64 6.03
CA PHE A 212 -11.55 18.21 6.97
C PHE A 212 -12.09 19.56 6.50
N VAL A 213 -11.22 20.51 6.18
CA VAL A 213 -11.62 21.86 5.72
C VAL A 213 -12.52 21.78 4.49
N ARG A 214 -12.13 20.95 3.52
CA ARG A 214 -12.81 20.87 2.22
C ARG A 214 -14.14 20.12 2.29
N TYR A 215 -14.20 19.03 3.05
CA TYR A 215 -15.35 18.12 3.08
C TYR A 215 -15.99 18.04 4.47
N GLY A 216 -15.20 17.70 5.50
CA GLY A 216 -15.70 17.40 6.84
C GLY A 216 -16.44 18.55 7.53
N ALA A 217 -15.90 19.77 7.47
CA ALA A 217 -16.46 20.94 8.14
C ALA A 217 -17.89 21.28 7.68
N ARG A 218 -18.25 20.90 6.44
CA ARG A 218 -19.57 21.17 5.85
C ARG A 218 -20.63 20.13 6.26
N MET A 219 -20.22 18.99 6.82
CA MET A 219 -21.12 17.90 7.18
C MET A 219 -21.90 18.17 8.48
N LYS A 220 -21.56 19.23 9.22
CA LYS A 220 -22.21 19.61 10.50
C LYS A 220 -22.27 18.43 11.49
N SER A 221 -21.20 17.64 11.54
CA SER A 221 -21.12 16.48 12.40
C SER A 221 -21.07 16.88 13.88
N ARG A 222 -21.53 15.98 14.75
CA ARG A 222 -21.46 16.15 16.21
C ARG A 222 -20.06 15.86 16.74
N ALA A 223 -19.32 15.02 16.03
CA ALA A 223 -17.93 14.68 16.34
C ALA A 223 -17.03 14.64 15.10
N VAL A 224 -15.75 14.93 15.32
CA VAL A 224 -14.63 14.62 14.43
C VAL A 224 -13.71 13.66 15.16
N VAL A 225 -13.33 12.56 14.51
CA VAL A 225 -12.44 11.53 15.05
C VAL A 225 -11.20 11.48 14.18
N ILE A 226 -10.04 11.85 14.74
CA ILE A 226 -8.74 11.78 14.09
C ILE A 226 -8.10 10.45 14.46
N GLY A 227 -8.07 9.49 13.54
CA GLY A 227 -7.33 8.24 13.68
C GLY A 227 -5.87 8.43 13.29
N TYR A 228 -4.99 8.43 14.28
CA TYR A 228 -3.54 8.61 14.12
C TYR A 228 -2.79 7.31 14.33
N THR A 229 -2.14 6.83 13.28
CA THR A 229 -1.21 5.70 13.35
C THR A 229 0.19 6.19 13.70
N GLY A 230 0.90 5.50 14.60
CA GLY A 230 2.24 5.93 15.03
C GLY A 230 3.20 6.16 13.85
N THR A 231 4.16 7.07 14.00
CA THR A 231 5.13 7.51 12.96
C THR A 231 4.55 8.33 11.79
N THR A 232 3.23 8.52 11.72
CA THR A 232 2.59 9.28 10.62
C THR A 232 3.08 10.72 10.54
N TYR A 233 3.55 11.31 11.65
CA TYR A 233 4.14 12.65 11.67
C TYR A 233 5.25 12.83 10.62
N SER A 234 6.10 11.81 10.41
CA SER A 234 7.23 11.87 9.47
C SER A 234 6.84 12.20 8.02
N ARG A 235 5.57 11.97 7.65
CA ARG A 235 5.05 12.29 6.31
C ARG A 235 4.89 13.79 6.07
N GLU A 236 4.85 14.61 7.13
CA GLU A 236 4.79 16.08 7.01
C GLU A 236 5.95 16.65 6.19
N ALA A 237 7.13 16.00 6.23
CA ALA A 237 8.31 16.43 5.48
C ALA A 237 8.04 16.58 3.97
N ALA A 238 7.14 15.78 3.40
CA ALA A 238 6.78 15.86 1.98
C ALA A 238 6.05 17.16 1.62
N PHE A 239 5.51 17.89 2.60
CA PHE A 239 4.68 19.08 2.40
C PHE A 239 5.38 20.39 2.80
N PHE A 240 6.62 20.34 3.27
CA PHE A 240 7.41 21.54 3.56
C PHE A 240 7.79 22.32 2.28
N ASP A 241 7.92 21.62 1.14
CA ASP A 241 7.98 22.23 -0.18
C ASP A 241 6.79 21.76 -1.03
N ILE A 242 5.62 22.35 -0.75
CA ILE A 242 4.38 22.02 -1.47
C ILE A 242 4.48 22.30 -2.97
N THR A 243 5.29 23.28 -3.38
CA THR A 243 5.48 23.60 -4.81
C THR A 243 6.14 22.43 -5.52
N GLN A 244 7.19 21.86 -4.90
CA GLN A 244 7.86 20.68 -5.42
C GLN A 244 6.95 19.44 -5.40
N ALA A 245 6.22 19.22 -4.31
CA ALA A 245 5.29 18.09 -4.19
C ALA A 245 4.23 18.12 -5.30
N LYS A 246 3.61 19.29 -5.54
CA LYS A 246 2.64 19.50 -6.62
C LYS A 246 3.28 19.34 -8.00
N LYS A 247 4.44 19.95 -8.24
CA LYS A 247 5.13 19.91 -9.55
C LYS A 247 5.44 18.48 -10.01
N TYR A 248 5.83 17.61 -9.08
CA TYR A 248 6.23 16.24 -9.40
C TYR A 248 5.19 15.17 -9.02
N HIS A 249 4.01 15.58 -8.55
CA HIS A 249 2.99 14.69 -7.99
C HIS A 249 3.57 13.68 -6.97
N ARG A 250 4.42 14.18 -6.08
CA ARG A 250 5.09 13.40 -5.02
C ARG A 250 4.39 13.62 -3.69
N PHE A 251 3.53 12.69 -3.34
CA PHE A 251 2.80 12.61 -2.07
C PHE A 251 3.30 11.42 -1.26
N THR A 252 2.59 11.01 -0.21
CA THR A 252 3.04 10.00 0.74
C THR A 252 2.21 8.72 0.75
N GLY A 253 2.82 7.63 1.19
CA GLY A 253 2.19 6.33 1.50
C GLY A 253 1.40 5.70 0.34
N GLY A 254 0.29 5.02 0.66
CA GLY A 254 -0.42 4.14 -0.28
C GLY A 254 -0.99 4.85 -1.52
N ILE A 255 -1.48 6.09 -1.37
CA ILE A 255 -1.94 6.87 -2.52
C ILE A 255 -0.77 7.23 -3.44
N GLN A 256 0.41 7.49 -2.89
CA GLN A 256 1.62 7.64 -3.70
C GLN A 256 2.00 6.33 -4.38
N SER A 257 1.95 5.19 -3.71
CA SER A 257 2.20 3.89 -4.37
C SER A 257 1.24 3.64 -5.55
N SER A 258 0.03 4.20 -5.49
CA SER A 258 -0.92 4.18 -6.61
C SER A 258 -0.50 5.10 -7.77
N LEU A 259 0.25 6.16 -7.48
CA LEU A 259 0.80 7.14 -8.43
C LEU A 259 2.20 6.82 -8.98
N GLU A 260 3.06 6.16 -8.20
CA GLU A 260 4.49 5.94 -8.45
C GLU A 260 4.81 4.53 -8.99
N ALA A 261 3.80 3.87 -9.53
CA ALA A 261 3.85 2.55 -10.19
C ALA A 261 4.94 2.34 -11.30
N GLU A 262 5.89 3.26 -11.47
CA GLU A 262 7.11 3.08 -12.28
C GLU A 262 8.29 2.46 -11.49
N GLY A 263 8.23 2.40 -10.16
CA GLY A 263 9.45 2.15 -9.36
C GLY A 263 9.50 0.86 -8.53
N LEU A 264 8.52 0.66 -7.65
CA LEU A 264 8.78 -0.21 -6.49
C LEU A 264 7.67 -1.20 -6.10
N GLU A 265 6.39 -0.96 -6.40
CA GLU A 265 5.35 -1.84 -5.81
C GLU A 265 4.07 -2.06 -6.61
N VAL A 266 3.88 -1.35 -7.71
CA VAL A 266 3.19 -1.98 -8.83
C VAL A 266 4.25 -2.82 -9.49
N ARG A 267 4.10 -4.14 -9.37
CA ARG A 267 4.80 -5.11 -10.21
C ARG A 267 4.89 -4.49 -11.60
N GLY A 268 6.07 -4.03 -12.03
CA GLY A 268 6.19 -3.33 -13.30
C GLY A 268 5.43 -4.17 -14.32
N GLN A 269 4.35 -3.64 -14.85
CA GLN A 269 3.62 -4.38 -15.84
C GLN A 269 4.29 -4.11 -17.16
N THR A 270 4.33 -5.13 -18.01
CA THR A 270 5.06 -5.07 -19.27
C THR A 270 4.20 -5.68 -20.34
N LYS A 271 4.18 -5.10 -21.54
CA LYS A 271 3.39 -5.62 -22.67
C LYS A 271 3.79 -7.04 -23.07
N HIS A 272 5.06 -7.39 -22.86
CA HIS A 272 5.66 -8.63 -23.36
C HIS A 272 5.96 -9.63 -22.24
N LEU A 273 5.90 -10.92 -22.57
CA LEU A 273 6.04 -12.02 -21.61
C LEU A 273 7.43 -12.06 -20.95
N ILE A 274 8.50 -11.89 -21.74
CA ILE A 274 9.87 -11.99 -21.23
C ILE A 274 10.15 -10.92 -20.16
N PRO A 275 9.84 -9.64 -20.41
CA PRO A 275 9.76 -8.61 -19.38
C PRO A 275 8.98 -8.99 -18.12
N ALA A 276 7.78 -9.56 -18.28
CA ALA A 276 6.95 -10.00 -17.16
C ALA A 276 7.63 -11.10 -16.33
N LEU A 277 8.21 -12.10 -17.00
CA LEU A 277 8.99 -13.18 -16.37
C LEU A 277 10.25 -12.66 -15.67
N TYR A 278 10.93 -11.68 -16.25
CA TYR A 278 12.08 -11.03 -15.61
C TYR A 278 11.67 -10.32 -14.31
N LEU A 279 10.53 -9.64 -14.30
CA LEU A 279 10.05 -8.96 -13.10
C LEU A 279 9.52 -9.94 -12.05
N LEU A 280 8.79 -10.96 -12.46
CA LEU A 280 8.36 -12.06 -11.59
C LEU A 280 9.59 -12.71 -10.94
N SER A 281 10.58 -13.15 -11.73
CA SER A 281 11.79 -13.78 -11.20
C SER A 281 12.60 -12.85 -10.29
N LYS A 282 12.71 -11.56 -10.61
CA LYS A 282 13.36 -10.56 -9.75
C LYS A 282 12.64 -10.41 -8.41
N VAL A 283 11.30 -10.39 -8.41
CA VAL A 283 10.50 -10.30 -7.18
C VAL A 283 10.57 -11.60 -6.40
N THR A 284 10.42 -12.76 -7.04
CA THR A 284 10.57 -14.07 -6.40
C THR A 284 11.96 -14.21 -5.79
N LEU A 285 13.02 -13.84 -6.49
CA LEU A 285 14.38 -13.87 -5.97
C LEU A 285 14.54 -12.92 -4.77
N ARG A 286 14.00 -11.70 -4.85
CA ARG A 286 14.00 -10.77 -3.71
C ARG A 286 13.21 -11.30 -2.54
N ALA A 287 12.06 -11.94 -2.78
CA ALA A 287 11.23 -12.54 -1.75
C ALA A 287 11.94 -13.72 -1.09
N VAL A 288 12.59 -14.59 -1.87
CA VAL A 288 13.43 -15.69 -1.36
C VAL A 288 14.61 -15.13 -0.56
N VAL A 289 15.34 -14.13 -1.08
CA VAL A 289 16.45 -13.51 -0.35
C VAL A 289 15.97 -12.82 0.93
N ARG A 290 14.82 -12.13 0.90
CA ARG A 290 14.20 -11.54 2.10
C ARG A 290 13.79 -12.62 3.08
N GLN A 291 13.13 -13.69 2.62
CA GLN A 291 12.71 -14.81 3.44
C GLN A 291 13.91 -15.51 4.08
N GLU A 292 15.00 -15.73 3.34
CA GLU A 292 16.22 -16.31 3.88
C GLU A 292 16.92 -15.37 4.86
N ARG A 293 16.98 -14.06 4.58
CA ARG A 293 17.46 -13.08 5.55
C ARG A 293 16.59 -13.04 6.80
N SER A 294 15.27 -13.07 6.66
CA SER A 294 14.33 -13.14 7.77
C SER A 294 14.46 -14.46 8.50
N ARG A 295 14.71 -15.59 7.83
CA ARG A 295 15.00 -16.89 8.47
C ARG A 295 16.31 -16.85 9.24
N GLN A 296 17.35 -16.25 8.67
CA GLN A 296 18.65 -16.08 9.35
C GLN A 296 18.53 -15.14 10.55
N GLN A 297 17.83 -14.01 10.40
CA GLN A 297 17.50 -13.11 11.50
C GLN A 297 16.66 -13.85 12.55
N ASN A 298 15.61 -14.58 12.15
CA ASN A 298 14.74 -15.34 13.05
C ASN A 298 15.48 -16.48 13.76
N ALA A 299 16.40 -17.17 13.08
CA ALA A 299 17.25 -18.19 13.68
C ALA A 299 18.22 -17.59 14.71
N GLN A 300 18.56 -16.31 14.58
CA GLN A 300 19.32 -15.55 15.57
C GLN A 300 18.44 -14.89 16.64
N HIS A 301 17.15 -14.71 16.37
CA HIS A 301 16.20 -14.08 17.28
C HIS A 301 15.47 -15.12 18.13
N THR A 302 16.15 -15.57 19.20
CA THR A 302 15.58 -16.39 20.28
C THR A 302 14.48 -15.70 21.11
N GLY A 303 14.10 -14.47 20.74
CA GLY A 303 13.20 -13.61 21.52
C GLY A 303 11.71 -13.90 21.35
N VAL A 304 11.24 -14.41 20.21
CA VAL A 304 9.80 -14.71 19.99
C VAL A 304 9.53 -16.17 20.35
N ARG A 305 8.78 -16.38 21.44
CA ARG A 305 8.41 -17.67 22.01
C ARG A 305 7.04 -18.17 21.52
N PHE A 306 6.12 -17.28 21.15
CA PHE A 306 4.81 -17.67 20.63
C PHE A 306 4.88 -17.97 19.13
N GLY A 307 4.82 -19.26 18.77
CA GLY A 307 5.04 -19.76 17.40
C GLY A 307 4.28 -19.01 16.30
N PRO A 308 2.96 -18.75 16.44
CA PRO A 308 2.20 -18.03 15.42
C PRO A 308 2.70 -16.61 15.11
N PHE A 309 3.46 -15.99 16.01
CA PHE A 309 4.00 -14.64 15.83
C PHE A 309 5.43 -14.62 15.27
N ALA A 310 6.05 -15.78 15.04
CA ALA A 310 7.42 -15.87 14.52
C ALA A 310 7.61 -15.12 13.19
N ARG A 311 6.55 -15.01 12.38
CA ARG A 311 6.59 -14.28 11.11
C ARG A 311 6.62 -12.75 11.25
N TYR A 312 6.23 -12.23 12.42
CA TYR A 312 6.19 -10.79 12.73
C TYR A 312 7.37 -10.36 13.63
N SER A 313 8.34 -11.25 13.85
CA SER A 313 9.49 -11.06 14.73
C SER A 313 10.20 -9.72 14.51
N SER A 314 10.41 -9.30 13.26
CA SER A 314 11.11 -8.04 12.97
C SER A 314 10.34 -6.82 13.45
N GLU A 315 9.00 -6.83 13.38
CA GLU A 315 8.17 -5.74 13.88
C GLU A 315 8.13 -5.74 15.40
N ILE A 316 7.97 -6.93 16.00
CA ILE A 316 7.91 -7.12 17.45
C ILE A 316 9.24 -6.73 18.10
N LEU A 317 10.36 -7.19 17.56
CA LEU A 317 11.69 -6.95 18.14
C LEU A 317 12.23 -5.54 17.84
N ARG A 318 11.59 -4.78 16.94
CA ARG A 318 11.89 -3.36 16.76
C ARG A 318 11.32 -2.50 17.89
N VAL A 319 10.30 -2.99 18.61
CA VAL A 319 9.73 -2.28 19.77
C VAL A 319 10.83 -2.04 20.81
N GLY A 320 11.09 -0.77 21.11
CA GLY A 320 12.15 -0.35 22.02
C GLY A 320 13.54 -0.16 21.39
N ASN A 321 13.71 -0.40 20.09
CA ASN A 321 14.99 -0.32 19.39
C ASN A 321 15.05 0.80 18.33
N ASP A 322 14.32 1.90 18.55
CA ASP A 322 14.27 3.05 17.63
C ASP A 322 14.62 4.37 18.33
N GLU A 323 15.86 4.46 18.82
CA GLU A 323 16.38 5.66 19.50
C GLU A 323 16.31 6.92 18.63
N HIS A 324 16.45 6.75 17.31
CA HIS A 324 16.40 7.87 16.38
C HIS A 324 15.00 8.50 16.35
N MET A 325 13.93 7.71 16.16
CA MET A 325 12.57 8.23 16.17
C MET A 325 12.21 8.83 17.55
N LEU A 326 12.65 8.20 18.63
CA LEU A 326 12.47 8.73 19.99
C LEU A 326 13.11 10.13 20.12
N SER A 327 14.35 10.29 19.66
CA SER A 327 15.05 11.58 19.70
C SER A 327 14.34 12.68 18.89
N GLN A 328 13.71 12.33 17.76
CA GLN A 328 12.99 13.29 16.91
C GLN A 328 11.76 13.86 17.61
N ILE A 329 10.95 13.02 18.26
CA ILE A 329 9.75 13.52 18.97
C ILE A 329 10.11 14.26 20.26
N GLU A 330 11.18 13.85 20.95
CA GLU A 330 11.63 14.52 22.18
C GLU A 330 12.26 15.88 21.91
N SER A 331 13.01 16.02 20.82
CA SER A 331 13.55 17.30 20.38
C SER A 331 12.51 18.19 19.68
N GLY A 332 11.31 17.66 19.41
CA GLY A 332 10.25 18.39 18.73
C GLY A 332 10.59 18.69 17.28
N SER A 333 10.86 17.65 16.48
CA SER A 333 11.20 17.80 15.06
C SER A 333 10.17 18.67 14.30
N PRO A 334 10.58 19.32 13.19
CA PRO A 334 9.66 20.12 12.38
C PRO A 334 8.40 19.36 11.95
N GLU A 335 8.54 18.07 11.64
CA GLU A 335 7.44 17.17 11.26
C GLU A 335 6.47 16.94 12.42
N TRP A 336 7.01 16.73 13.62
CA TRP A 336 6.19 16.57 14.83
C TRP A 336 5.43 17.86 15.16
N GLN A 337 6.12 19.01 15.13
CA GLN A 337 5.49 20.31 15.38
C GLN A 337 4.42 20.64 14.34
N SER A 338 4.69 20.34 13.06
CA SER A 338 3.70 20.49 12.00
C SER A 338 2.46 19.64 12.27
N THR A 339 2.66 18.37 12.65
CA THR A 339 1.56 17.45 13.03
C THR A 339 0.67 18.04 14.12
N LEU A 340 1.25 18.49 15.23
CA LEU A 340 0.51 19.11 16.33
C LEU A 340 -0.23 20.38 15.89
N ALA A 341 0.42 21.22 15.06
CA ALA A 341 -0.22 22.41 14.51
C ALA A 341 -1.44 22.08 13.64
N ARG A 342 -1.34 21.05 12.80
CA ARG A 342 -2.47 20.60 11.95
C ARG A 342 -3.64 20.08 12.79
N PHE A 343 -3.36 19.28 13.82
CA PHE A 343 -4.40 18.81 14.73
C PHE A 343 -5.04 19.94 15.55
N SER A 344 -4.25 20.92 16.00
CA SER A 344 -4.78 22.11 16.66
C SER A 344 -5.72 22.90 15.74
N SER A 345 -5.35 23.07 14.46
CA SER A 345 -6.19 23.75 13.48
C SER A 345 -7.53 23.01 13.25
N ILE A 346 -7.50 21.69 13.06
CA ILE A 346 -8.73 20.87 12.97
C ILE A 346 -9.58 21.07 14.23
N ALA A 347 -8.95 21.03 15.40
CA ALA A 347 -9.65 21.13 16.67
C ALA A 347 -10.33 22.50 16.86
N GLN A 348 -9.62 23.59 16.54
CA GLN A 348 -10.15 24.95 16.62
C GLN A 348 -11.33 25.15 15.67
N GLN A 349 -11.20 24.69 14.42
CA GLN A 349 -12.27 24.79 13.42
C GLN A 349 -13.51 23.97 13.82
N ALA A 350 -13.33 22.74 14.27
CA ALA A 350 -14.42 21.89 14.75
C ALA A 350 -15.12 22.51 15.99
N LYS A 351 -14.36 23.03 16.95
CA LYS A 351 -14.90 23.70 18.14
C LYS A 351 -15.69 24.97 17.78
N GLY A 352 -15.21 25.75 16.82
CA GLY A 352 -15.94 26.91 16.29
C GLY A 352 -17.32 26.55 15.71
N ALA A 353 -17.50 25.31 15.27
CA ALA A 353 -18.78 24.77 14.80
C ALA A 353 -19.59 24.03 15.89
N GLY A 354 -19.12 24.01 17.14
CA GLY A 354 -19.76 23.26 18.22
C GLY A 354 -19.57 21.73 18.14
N THR A 355 -18.60 21.28 17.34
CA THR A 355 -18.28 19.86 17.11
C THR A 355 -17.19 19.40 18.08
N ASN A 356 -17.40 18.24 18.70
CA ASN A 356 -16.41 17.64 19.60
C ASN A 356 -15.31 16.93 18.82
N VAL A 357 -14.10 16.88 19.38
CA VAL A 357 -12.92 16.34 18.68
C VAL A 357 -12.32 15.22 19.50
N PHE A 358 -12.12 14.08 18.85
CA PHE A 358 -11.51 12.89 19.41
C PHE A 358 -10.21 12.60 18.67
N LEU A 359 -9.14 12.33 19.40
CA LEU A 359 -7.86 11.86 18.86
C LEU A 359 -7.66 10.40 19.29
N VAL A 360 -7.65 9.50 18.31
CA VAL A 360 -7.51 8.05 18.52
C VAL A 360 -6.12 7.62 18.11
N TYR A 361 -5.36 7.03 19.03
CA TYR A 361 -4.08 6.39 18.71
C TYR A 361 -4.34 4.99 18.15
N LEU A 362 -3.84 4.71 16.95
CA LEU A 362 -3.94 3.40 16.29
C LEU A 362 -2.57 2.73 16.38
N PRO A 363 -2.38 1.80 17.34
CA PRO A 363 -1.07 1.17 17.55
C PRO A 363 -0.71 0.27 16.35
N HIS A 364 0.59 0.06 16.16
CA HIS A 364 1.13 -0.94 15.26
C HIS A 364 1.05 -2.35 15.88
N ARG A 365 1.21 -3.35 15.00
CA ARG A 365 1.19 -4.77 15.37
C ARG A 365 2.28 -5.14 16.38
N GLY A 366 3.47 -4.55 16.25
CA GLY A 366 4.65 -4.91 17.04
C GLY A 366 4.43 -4.78 18.55
N GLU A 367 4.02 -3.60 19.01
CA GLU A 367 3.80 -3.29 20.43
C GLU A 367 2.59 -4.02 21.01
N VAL A 368 1.56 -4.29 20.20
CA VAL A 368 0.39 -5.06 20.68
C VAL A 368 0.76 -6.53 20.87
N TYR A 369 1.60 -7.09 19.99
CA TYR A 369 1.98 -8.50 20.06
C TYR A 369 3.13 -8.77 21.02
N PHE A 370 3.93 -7.74 21.36
CA PHE A 370 5.19 -7.87 22.07
C PHE A 370 5.15 -8.84 23.24
N SER A 371 4.33 -8.56 24.27
CA SER A 371 4.38 -9.36 25.49
C SER A 371 3.90 -10.79 25.32
N LYS A 372 2.91 -11.02 24.46
CA LYS A 372 2.47 -12.39 24.13
C LYS A 372 3.56 -13.13 23.34
N ALA A 373 4.21 -12.42 22.41
CA ALA A 373 5.23 -12.99 21.54
C ALA A 373 6.49 -13.38 22.32
N THR A 374 6.98 -12.51 23.20
CA THR A 374 8.27 -12.66 23.87
C THR A 374 8.18 -13.29 25.26
N GLY A 375 7.01 -13.18 25.90
CA GLY A 375 6.85 -13.50 27.32
C GLY A 375 7.41 -12.42 28.25
N GLU A 376 7.87 -11.29 27.71
CA GLU A 376 8.46 -10.18 28.47
C GLU A 376 7.49 -8.99 28.52
N PRO A 377 7.50 -8.16 29.57
CA PRO A 377 6.75 -6.90 29.57
C PRO A 377 7.27 -5.97 28.48
N LEU A 378 6.40 -5.12 27.94
CA LEU A 378 6.82 -4.05 27.03
C LEU A 378 7.93 -3.20 27.65
N PRO A 379 8.95 -2.78 26.88
CA PRO A 379 9.98 -1.88 27.37
C PRO A 379 9.37 -0.65 28.03
N GLU A 380 9.99 -0.13 29.09
CA GLU A 380 9.43 1.06 29.75
C GLU A 380 9.58 2.32 28.90
N ASN A 381 10.68 2.41 28.16
CA ASN A 381 11.05 3.53 27.31
C ASN A 381 11.14 3.08 25.85
N PHE A 382 10.05 3.26 25.09
CA PHE A 382 10.02 3.01 23.66
C PHE A 382 9.23 4.11 22.95
N PHE A 383 9.52 4.26 21.65
CA PHE A 383 9.00 5.33 20.81
C PHE A 383 7.47 5.45 20.87
N GLU A 384 6.73 4.37 20.58
CA GLU A 384 5.27 4.39 20.46
C GLU A 384 4.59 4.78 21.79
N LYS A 385 5.09 4.30 22.93
CA LYS A 385 4.59 4.71 24.25
C LYS A 385 4.84 6.18 24.54
N LYS A 386 6.00 6.71 24.14
CA LYS A 386 6.32 8.13 24.31
C LYS A 386 5.44 9.00 23.41
N GLU A 387 5.31 8.63 22.13
CA GLU A 387 4.45 9.29 21.15
C GLU A 387 2.99 9.33 21.64
N MET A 388 2.45 8.18 22.06
CA MET A 388 1.10 8.07 22.62
C MET A 388 0.91 8.97 23.86
N LYS A 389 1.88 9.02 24.77
CA LYS A 389 1.82 9.91 25.95
C LYS A 389 1.80 11.39 25.55
N LEU A 390 2.64 11.79 24.59
CA LEU A 390 2.69 13.17 24.10
C LEU A 390 1.38 13.57 23.41
N LEU A 391 0.78 12.67 22.62
CA LEU A 391 -0.52 12.92 21.99
C LEU A 391 -1.64 13.03 23.01
N ALA A 392 -1.63 12.21 24.07
CA ALA A 392 -2.60 12.31 25.15
C ALA A 392 -2.52 13.67 25.86
N GLN A 393 -1.30 14.10 26.22
CA GLN A 393 -1.06 15.41 26.84
C GLN A 393 -1.46 16.56 25.91
N PHE A 394 -1.13 16.46 24.63
CA PHE A 394 -1.53 17.43 23.62
C PHE A 394 -3.06 17.49 23.47
N ALA A 395 -3.73 16.34 23.44
CA ALA A 395 -5.19 16.27 23.36
C ALA A 395 -5.84 16.94 24.57
N GLU A 396 -5.36 16.66 25.79
CA GLU A 396 -5.83 17.33 27.00
C GLU A 396 -5.64 18.85 26.91
N TRP A 397 -4.44 19.32 26.54
CA TRP A 397 -4.13 20.74 26.38
C TRP A 397 -5.03 21.43 25.34
N GLN A 398 -5.33 20.73 24.24
CA GLN A 398 -6.23 21.23 23.20
C GLN A 398 -7.71 21.03 23.53
N GLY A 399 -8.06 20.45 24.68
CA GLY A 399 -9.43 20.09 25.06
C GLY A 399 -10.10 19.16 24.04
N MET A 400 -9.37 18.16 23.57
CA MET A 400 -9.83 17.03 22.76
C MET A 400 -9.97 15.79 23.66
N HIS A 401 -10.81 14.85 23.26
CA HIS A 401 -10.90 13.55 23.93
C HIS A 401 -9.84 12.60 23.35
N PHE A 402 -8.95 12.08 24.17
CA PHE A 402 -7.97 11.07 23.74
C PHE A 402 -8.54 9.66 23.92
N ILE A 403 -8.43 8.82 22.90
CA ILE A 403 -8.85 7.42 22.93
C ILE A 403 -7.65 6.53 22.61
N ASN A 404 -7.42 5.54 23.47
CA ASN A 404 -6.36 4.57 23.30
C ASN A 404 -6.91 3.13 23.34
N PRO A 405 -7.04 2.44 22.19
CA PRO A 405 -7.50 1.05 22.14
C PRO A 405 -6.41 0.04 22.53
N PHE A 406 -5.18 0.48 22.82
CA PHE A 406 -4.03 -0.38 23.08
C PHE A 406 -4.29 -1.46 24.13
N ASP A 407 -4.80 -1.10 25.31
CA ASP A 407 -5.02 -2.07 26.39
C ASP A 407 -6.09 -3.13 26.06
N LYS A 408 -7.09 -2.78 25.24
CA LYS A 408 -8.08 -3.75 24.75
C LYS A 408 -7.44 -4.69 23.73
N LEU A 409 -6.66 -4.15 22.80
CA LEU A 409 -5.95 -4.94 21.79
C LEU A 409 -4.95 -5.91 22.44
N VAL A 410 -4.15 -5.45 23.40
CA VAL A 410 -3.22 -6.31 24.14
C VAL A 410 -3.96 -7.41 24.89
N ARG A 411 -5.04 -7.08 25.61
CA ARG A 411 -5.85 -8.11 26.30
C ARG A 411 -6.45 -9.13 25.34
N TYR A 412 -6.94 -8.69 24.18
CA TYR A 412 -7.43 -9.58 23.14
C TYR A 412 -6.31 -10.54 22.68
N VAL A 413 -5.13 -10.00 22.37
CA VAL A 413 -3.97 -10.81 21.95
C VAL A 413 -3.49 -11.78 23.02
N GLN A 414 -3.55 -11.41 24.29
CA GLN A 414 -3.21 -12.33 25.37
C GLN A 414 -4.14 -13.55 25.41
N SER A 415 -5.41 -13.39 25.00
CA SER A 415 -6.40 -14.47 24.94
C SER A 415 -6.23 -15.42 23.75
N ILE A 416 -5.45 -15.05 22.73
CA ILE A 416 -5.19 -15.89 21.55
C ILE A 416 -4.36 -17.12 21.93
N SER A 417 -4.75 -18.30 21.42
CA SER A 417 -4.00 -19.55 21.56
C SER A 417 -3.21 -19.88 20.29
N GLU A 418 -2.31 -20.86 20.36
CA GLU A 418 -1.58 -21.34 19.17
C GLU A 418 -2.50 -21.95 18.09
N THR A 419 -3.72 -22.34 18.47
CA THR A 419 -4.73 -22.91 17.58
C THR A 419 -5.71 -21.89 17.03
N THR A 420 -5.69 -20.64 17.52
CA THR A 420 -6.52 -19.57 16.98
C THR A 420 -6.10 -19.27 15.54
N PRO A 421 -7.02 -19.30 14.57
CA PRO A 421 -6.68 -19.08 13.18
C PRO A 421 -6.26 -17.63 12.92
N PRO A 422 -5.32 -17.35 11.98
CA PRO A 422 -4.79 -16.00 11.77
C PRO A 422 -5.81 -14.92 11.41
N HIS A 423 -6.95 -15.29 10.80
CA HIS A 423 -7.99 -14.32 10.44
C HIS A 423 -8.76 -13.78 11.66
N GLU A 424 -8.65 -14.43 12.83
CA GLU A 424 -9.19 -13.93 14.10
C GLU A 424 -8.21 -12.98 14.82
N TYR A 425 -6.99 -12.80 14.32
CA TYR A 425 -6.04 -11.88 14.94
C TYR A 425 -6.45 -10.43 14.68
N PRO A 426 -6.10 -9.45 15.55
CA PRO A 426 -6.52 -8.06 15.35
C PRO A 426 -5.77 -7.34 14.21
N TYR A 427 -4.74 -7.96 13.64
CA TYR A 427 -4.02 -7.48 12.46
C TYR A 427 -4.07 -8.53 11.35
N LEU A 428 -3.98 -8.08 10.10
CA LEU A 428 -3.96 -8.96 8.94
C LEU A 428 -2.75 -9.90 8.98
N GLU A 429 -2.88 -11.06 8.36
CA GLU A 429 -1.89 -12.14 8.47
C GLU A 429 -0.54 -11.79 7.81
N ILE A 430 -0.59 -11.06 6.70
CA ILE A 430 0.62 -10.69 5.93
C ILE A 430 0.91 -9.21 6.09
N ASP A 431 -0.14 -8.41 6.14
CA ASP A 431 -0.06 -6.96 6.18
C ASP A 431 -0.14 -6.43 7.62
N ALA A 432 0.55 -5.33 7.94
CA ALA A 432 0.55 -4.77 9.30
C ALA A 432 -0.71 -3.95 9.65
N HIS A 433 -1.64 -3.75 8.71
CA HIS A 433 -2.93 -3.11 8.99
C HIS A 433 -3.83 -3.99 9.86
N MET A 434 -4.79 -3.35 10.52
CA MET A 434 -5.77 -4.04 11.34
C MET A 434 -6.68 -4.94 10.50
N SER A 435 -7.06 -6.07 11.07
CA SER A 435 -8.10 -6.95 10.53
C SER A 435 -9.49 -6.41 10.89
N PRO A 436 -10.58 -7.05 10.41
CA PRO A 436 -11.93 -6.74 10.89
C PRO A 436 -12.07 -6.79 12.42
N VAL A 437 -11.36 -7.70 13.09
CA VAL A 437 -11.36 -7.82 14.56
C VAL A 437 -10.71 -6.60 15.21
N GLY A 438 -9.54 -6.17 14.72
CA GLY A 438 -8.87 -4.98 15.25
C GLY A 438 -9.72 -3.72 15.06
N TYR A 439 -10.33 -3.57 13.88
CA TYR A 439 -11.23 -2.44 13.60
C TYR A 439 -12.51 -2.44 14.42
N GLU A 440 -13.07 -3.61 14.74
CA GLU A 440 -14.20 -3.70 15.66
C GLU A 440 -13.83 -3.22 17.07
N ILE A 441 -12.67 -3.63 17.59
CA ILE A 441 -12.17 -3.18 18.91
C ILE A 441 -11.99 -1.65 18.95
N VAL A 442 -11.43 -1.06 17.89
CA VAL A 442 -11.29 0.40 17.76
C VAL A 442 -12.67 1.07 17.73
N ALA A 443 -13.59 0.57 16.89
CA ALA A 443 -14.94 1.12 16.79
C ALA A 443 -15.70 1.05 18.12
N ASP A 444 -15.50 0.00 18.93
CA ASP A 444 -16.09 -0.11 20.26
C ASP A 444 -15.58 0.93 21.25
N GLU A 445 -14.28 1.23 21.24
CA GLU A 445 -13.73 2.30 22.09
C GLU A 445 -14.22 3.67 21.69
N VAL A 446 -14.30 3.94 20.38
CA VAL A 446 -14.86 5.20 19.87
C VAL A 446 -16.35 5.33 20.21
N ALA A 447 -17.14 4.28 19.98
CA ALA A 447 -18.56 4.26 20.33
C ALA A 447 -18.79 4.47 21.84
N LYS A 448 -17.97 3.86 22.69
CA LYS A 448 -18.02 4.06 24.15
C LYS A 448 -17.81 5.54 24.51
N ALA A 449 -16.76 6.17 23.98
CA ALA A 449 -16.45 7.57 24.24
C ALA A 449 -17.57 8.52 23.76
N LEU A 450 -18.15 8.26 22.59
CA LEU A 450 -19.28 9.03 22.05
C LEU A 450 -20.53 8.92 22.92
N ARG A 451 -20.84 7.74 23.47
CA ARG A 451 -21.98 7.54 24.39
C ARG A 451 -21.79 8.30 25.70
N THR A 452 -20.59 8.27 26.28
CA THR A 452 -20.28 9.04 27.49
C THR A 452 -20.54 10.53 27.27
N MET A 453 -20.02 11.08 26.17
CA MET A 453 -20.25 12.48 25.78
C MET A 453 -21.74 12.81 25.59
N GLN A 454 -22.54 11.90 25.01
CA GLN A 454 -23.99 12.10 24.88
C GLN A 454 -24.69 12.14 26.23
N SER A 455 -24.30 11.27 27.17
CA SER A 455 -24.89 11.22 28.51
C SER A 455 -24.58 12.48 29.34
N GLU A 456 -23.37 13.03 29.23
CA GLU A 456 -22.96 14.26 29.92
C GLU A 456 -23.77 15.49 29.43
N LYS A 457 -24.03 15.58 28.12
CA LYS A 457 -24.87 16.65 27.58
C LYS A 457 -26.33 16.53 28.02
N GLY A 458 -26.86 15.31 28.13
CA GLY A 458 -28.22 15.07 28.59
C GLY A 458 -28.42 15.37 30.08
N ALA A 459 -27.39 15.24 30.91
CA ALA A 459 -27.45 15.56 32.34
C ALA A 459 -27.31 17.06 32.65
N ALA A 460 -26.76 17.85 31.72
CA ALA A 460 -26.58 19.29 31.87
C ALA A 460 -27.79 20.12 31.39
N GLN A 461 -28.77 19.48 30.75
CA GLN A 461 -30.05 20.05 30.31
C GLN A 461 -31.15 19.68 31.31
#